data_AF-A0A495X6M9-F1
#
_entry.id   AF-A0A495X6M9-F1
#
_cell.length_a   1.000
_cell.length_b   1.000
_cell.length_c   1.000
_cell.angle_alpha   90.00
_cell.angle_beta   90.00
_cell.angle_gamma   90.00
#
_symmetry.space_group_name_H-M   'P 1'
#
loop_
_entity.id
_entity.type
_entity.pdbx_description
1 polymer ?
#
loop_
_entity_poly.entity_id
_entity_poly.type
_entity_poly.pdbx_seq_one_letter_code
_entity_poly.pdbx_strand_id
1 'polypeptide(L)'
;MIDIQLVVTVAVVVLMLDGGLRPPVGRVFSWPMYAWTTAALVRIEVRDRLSGRRTPVNPYDDFPPGEFIIPPDLLDLYLDYLRERRGDVVCAGHLYGHFGELEVEVGDPRVASGES
;
A
#
# COMPACT_ATOMS: atom_id res chain seq x y z
N MET A 1 -41.30 23.40 -5.09
CA MET A 1 -40.51 24.39 -4.34
C MET A 1 -39.24 23.65 -3.94
N ILE A 2 -38.11 23.90 -4.61
CA ILE A 2 -36.85 23.23 -4.25
C ILE A 2 -36.44 23.81 -2.90
N ASP A 3 -36.25 22.92 -1.92
CA ASP A 3 -35.90 23.31 -0.56
C ASP A 3 -34.52 23.97 -0.55
N ILE A 4 -34.40 25.17 0.04
CA ILE A 4 -33.13 25.91 0.12
C ILE A 4 -32.07 25.03 0.79
N GLN A 5 -32.48 24.20 1.74
CA GLN A 5 -31.61 23.23 2.39
C GLN A 5 -31.01 22.24 1.41
N LEU A 6 -31.77 21.78 0.40
CA LEU A 6 -31.29 20.87 -0.63
C LEU A 6 -30.26 21.55 -1.54
N VAL A 7 -30.50 22.80 -1.93
CA VAL A 7 -29.57 23.57 -2.77
C VAL A 7 -28.24 23.80 -2.05
N VAL A 8 -28.29 24.20 -0.78
CA VAL A 8 -27.09 24.41 0.05
C VAL A 8 -26.34 23.09 0.26
N THR A 9 -27.05 22.00 0.52
CA THR A 9 -26.42 20.68 0.70
C THR A 9 -25.70 20.23 -0.57
N VAL A 10 -26.32 20.39 -1.75
CA VAL A 10 -25.69 20.05 -3.02
C VAL A 10 -24.46 20.94 -3.28
N ALA A 11 -24.55 22.25 -3.01
CA ALA A 11 -23.41 23.16 -3.18
C ALA A 11 -22.22 22.78 -2.28
N VAL A 12 -22.48 22.40 -1.02
CA VAL A 12 -21.43 21.94 -0.09
C VAL A 12 -20.82 20.63 -0.57
N VAL A 13 -21.62 19.67 -1.03
CA VAL A 13 -21.11 18.39 -1.56
C VAL A 13 -20.23 18.63 -2.79
N VAL A 14 -20.65 19.52 -3.70
CA VAL A 14 -19.85 19.88 -4.89
C VAL A 14 -18.52 20.54 -4.48
N LEU A 15 -18.54 21.47 -3.52
CA LEU A 15 -17.31 22.10 -3.01
C LEU A 15 -16.38 21.10 -2.31
N MET A 16 -16.93 20.12 -1.59
CA MET A 16 -16.14 19.05 -0.98
C MET A 16 -15.49 18.16 -2.04
N LEU A 17 -16.24 17.79 -3.08
CA LEU A 17 -15.71 16.99 -4.20
C LEU A 17 -14.63 17.73 -4.99
N ASP A 18 -14.82 19.04 -5.23
CA ASP A 18 -13.84 19.91 -5.90
C ASP A 18 -12.58 20.11 -5.03
N GLY A 19 -12.76 20.23 -3.71
CA GLY A 19 -11.69 20.24 -2.72
C GLY A 19 -10.98 18.90 -2.49
N GLY A 20 -11.30 17.87 -3.29
CA GLY A 20 -10.60 16.59 -3.26
C GLY A 20 -11.15 15.56 -2.25
N LEU A 21 -12.26 15.86 -1.56
CA LEU A 21 -12.98 14.89 -0.72
C LEU A 21 -13.78 13.89 -1.57
N ARG A 22 -13.09 13.13 -2.43
CA ARG A 22 -13.72 12.04 -3.16
C ARG A 22 -13.88 10.85 -2.23
N PRO A 23 -15.08 10.22 -2.16
CA PRO A 23 -15.25 8.99 -1.41
C PRO A 23 -14.28 7.95 -1.97
N PRO A 24 -13.56 7.23 -1.10
CA PRO A 24 -12.49 6.37 -1.55
C PRO A 24 -13.09 5.19 -2.32
N VAL A 25 -12.48 4.87 -3.46
CA VAL A 25 -12.99 3.90 -4.42
C VAL A 25 -12.52 2.49 -4.00
N GLY A 26 -13.47 1.57 -3.75
CA GLY A 26 -13.18 0.15 -3.48
C GLY A 26 -13.76 -0.39 -2.17
N ARG A 27 -13.97 -1.72 -2.08
CA ARG A 27 -14.59 -2.39 -0.91
C ARG A 27 -13.79 -2.21 0.39
N VAL A 28 -12.46 -2.21 0.29
CA VAL A 28 -11.53 -2.15 1.43
C VAL A 28 -11.50 -0.76 2.06
N PHE A 29 -11.77 0.27 1.25
CA PHE A 29 -11.75 1.67 1.66
C PHE A 29 -13.05 2.20 2.27
N SER A 30 -14.06 1.35 2.47
CA SER A 30 -15.25 1.73 3.26
C SER A 30 -14.92 2.03 4.73
N TRP A 31 -13.71 1.68 5.19
CA TRP A 31 -13.23 1.97 6.53
C TRP A 31 -12.62 3.38 6.64
N PRO A 32 -13.11 4.25 7.55
CA PRO A 32 -12.69 5.65 7.67
C PRO A 32 -11.19 5.86 7.89
N MET A 33 -10.51 4.88 8.49
CA MET A 33 -9.07 4.92 8.74
C MET A 33 -8.26 4.94 7.44
N TYR A 34 -8.78 4.34 6.36
CA TYR A 34 -8.08 4.23 5.07
C TYR A 34 -8.46 5.35 4.09
N ALA A 35 -9.62 5.97 4.23
CA ALA A 35 -10.16 6.97 3.28
C ALA A 35 -9.23 8.16 2.98
N TRP A 36 -8.26 8.45 3.86
CA TRP A 36 -7.35 9.58 3.79
C TRP A 36 -5.86 9.21 3.82
N THR A 37 -5.54 7.92 3.86
CA THR A 37 -4.15 7.44 3.92
C THR A 37 -3.83 6.58 2.73
N THR A 38 -2.59 6.68 2.24
CA THR A 38 -2.03 5.70 1.33
C THR A 38 -1.61 4.49 2.17
N ALA A 39 -2.12 3.30 1.85
CA ALA A 39 -1.74 2.05 2.50
C ALA A 39 -1.12 1.11 1.46
N ALA A 40 -0.01 0.47 1.80
CA ALA A 40 0.59 -0.57 0.96
C ALA A 40 0.40 -1.92 1.63
N LEU A 41 -0.30 -2.83 0.97
CA LEU A 41 -0.36 -4.23 1.37
C LEU A 41 0.65 -5.00 0.53
N VAL A 42 1.80 -5.33 1.12
CA VAL A 42 2.89 -6.01 0.40
C VAL A 42 2.96 -7.46 0.88
N ARG A 43 2.94 -8.40 -0.07
CA ARG A 43 3.33 -9.78 0.17
C ARG A 43 4.82 -9.92 -0.15
N ILE A 44 5.56 -10.47 0.80
CA ILE A 44 6.99 -10.77 0.67
C ILE A 44 7.13 -12.26 0.40
N GLU A 45 7.73 -12.61 -0.74
CA GLU A 45 8.07 -13.98 -1.08
C GLU A 45 9.59 -14.09 -1.27
N VAL A 46 10.17 -15.17 -0.76
CA VAL A 46 11.58 -15.47 -1.01
C VAL A 46 11.68 -16.68 -1.91
N ARG A 47 12.48 -16.54 -2.97
CA ARG A 47 12.84 -17.61 -3.87
C ARG A 47 14.09 -18.30 -3.34
N ASP A 48 13.92 -19.55 -2.94
CA ASP A 48 15.01 -20.41 -2.49
C ASP A 48 15.99 -20.67 -3.65
N ARG A 49 17.28 -20.45 -3.40
CA ARG A 49 18.33 -20.48 -4.42
C ARG A 49 18.61 -21.88 -4.98
N LEU A 50 18.25 -22.94 -4.25
CA LEU A 50 18.53 -24.33 -4.60
C LEU A 50 17.34 -25.01 -5.27
N SER A 51 16.13 -24.73 -4.77
CA SER A 51 14.88 -25.34 -5.25
C SER A 51 14.11 -24.45 -6.23
N GLY A 52 14.46 -23.16 -6.33
CA GLY A 52 13.73 -22.17 -7.13
C GLY A 52 12.31 -21.87 -6.62
N ARG A 53 11.91 -22.47 -5.50
CA ARG A 53 10.55 -22.37 -4.95
C ARG A 53 10.37 -21.03 -4.27
N ARG A 54 9.25 -20.36 -4.56
CA ARG A 54 8.81 -19.17 -3.83
C ARG A 54 8.10 -19.60 -2.55
N THR A 55 8.53 -19.03 -1.44
CA THR A 55 7.95 -19.28 -0.12
C THR A 55 7.52 -17.94 0.47
N PRO A 56 6.25 -17.79 0.91
CA PRO A 56 5.81 -16.58 1.56
C PRO A 56 6.54 -16.40 2.88
N VAL A 57 6.98 -15.17 3.16
CA VAL A 57 7.59 -14.79 4.43
C VAL A 57 6.64 -13.84 5.14
N ASN A 58 6.34 -14.18 6.39
CA ASN A 58 5.57 -13.31 7.26
C ASN A 58 6.53 -12.41 8.05
N PRO A 59 6.61 -11.10 7.77
CA PRO A 59 7.50 -10.19 8.52
C PRO A 59 7.18 -10.19 10.02
N TYR A 60 5.93 -10.43 10.41
CA TYR A 60 5.53 -10.48 11.82
C TYR A 60 6.11 -11.67 12.59
N ASP A 61 6.72 -12.65 11.91
CA ASP A 61 7.47 -13.71 12.58
C ASP A 61 8.85 -13.23 13.08
N ASP A 62 9.38 -12.17 12.45
CA ASP A 62 10.70 -11.60 12.74
C ASP A 62 10.63 -10.28 13.53
N PHE A 63 9.52 -9.53 13.46
CA PHE A 63 9.30 -8.31 14.24
C PHE A 63 8.69 -8.60 15.62
N PRO A 64 9.04 -7.81 16.66
CA PRO A 64 8.44 -7.97 17.98
C PRO A 64 6.92 -7.76 17.93
N PRO A 65 6.14 -8.53 18.70
CA PRO A 65 4.69 -8.43 18.72
C PRO A 65 4.25 -7.05 19.21
N GLY A 66 3.61 -6.26 18.33
CA GLY A 66 3.10 -4.93 18.63
C GLY A 66 3.29 -3.90 17.51
N GLU A 67 4.23 -4.13 16.60
CA GLU A 67 4.43 -3.29 15.41
C GLU A 67 3.59 -3.81 14.24
N PHE A 68 2.40 -3.23 14.05
CA PHE A 68 1.48 -3.59 12.96
C PHE A 68 1.72 -2.78 11.68
N ILE A 69 2.50 -1.69 11.76
CA ILE A 69 2.75 -0.78 10.65
C ILE A 69 4.26 -0.64 10.50
N ILE A 70 4.78 -1.16 9.39
CA ILE A 70 6.19 -1.08 9.04
C ILE A 70 6.40 0.21 8.22
N PRO A 71 7.22 1.16 8.67
CA PRO A 71 7.56 2.33 7.87
C PRO A 71 8.39 1.91 6.64
N PRO A 72 8.36 2.69 5.54
CA PRO A 72 9.06 2.36 4.30
C PRO A 72 10.55 2.04 4.48
N ASP A 73 11.26 2.83 5.28
CA ASP A 73 12.71 2.63 5.51
C ASP A 73 13.02 1.30 6.21
N LEU A 74 12.13 0.88 7.11
CA LEU A 74 12.28 -0.39 7.83
C LEU A 74 11.93 -1.58 6.92
N LEU A 75 10.99 -1.41 5.99
CA LEU A 75 10.70 -2.40 4.96
C LEU A 75 11.94 -2.62 4.09
N ASP A 76 12.59 -1.55 3.61
CA ASP A 76 13.82 -1.68 2.79
C ASP A 76 14.94 -2.40 3.53
N LEU A 77 15.16 -2.07 4.81
CA LEU A 77 16.15 -2.75 5.65
C LEU A 77 15.82 -4.24 5.82
N TYR A 78 14.54 -4.56 6.02
CA TYR A 78 14.08 -5.94 6.17
C TYR A 78 14.22 -6.74 4.87
N LEU A 79 13.95 -6.11 3.71
CA LEU A 79 14.17 -6.74 2.41
C LEU A 79 15.64 -7.02 2.15
N ASP A 80 16.54 -6.09 2.48
CA ASP A 80 17.98 -6.31 2.38
C ASP A 80 18.45 -7.43 3.33
N TYR A 81 17.95 -7.48 4.56
CA TYR A 81 18.19 -8.59 5.49
C TYR A 81 17.74 -9.95 4.91
N LEU A 82 16.55 -10.01 4.30
CA LEU A 82 16.06 -11.23 3.67
C LEU A 82 16.91 -11.61 2.45
N ARG A 83 17.37 -10.65 1.65
CA ARG A 83 18.22 -10.91 0.48
C ARG A 83 19.54 -11.55 0.89
N GLU A 84 20.19 -11.02 1.93
CA GLU A 84 21.44 -11.57 2.45
C GLU A 84 21.29 -13.01 2.96
N ARG A 85 20.16 -13.32 3.62
CA ARG A 85 19.99 -14.58 4.35
C ARG A 85 19.28 -15.68 3.56
N ARG A 86 18.38 -15.31 2.64
CA ARG A 86 17.44 -16.23 1.99
C ARG A 86 17.53 -16.19 0.45
N GLY A 87 18.20 -15.20 -0.14
CA GLY A 87 18.46 -15.15 -1.58
C GLY A 87 17.59 -14.14 -2.32
N ASP A 88 16.95 -14.56 -3.42
CA ASP A 88 16.18 -13.67 -4.28
C ASP A 88 14.82 -13.34 -3.65
N VAL A 89 14.57 -12.05 -3.37
CA VAL A 89 13.35 -11.59 -2.69
C VAL A 89 12.44 -10.92 -3.71
N VAL A 90 11.22 -11.44 -3.84
CA VAL A 90 10.18 -10.93 -4.72
C VAL A 90 9.07 -10.36 -3.85
N CYS A 91 8.76 -9.08 -4.05
CA CYS A 91 7.70 -8.40 -3.32
C CYS A 91 6.64 -7.94 -4.31
N ALA A 92 5.40 -8.34 -4.05
CA ALA A 92 4.24 -7.93 -4.85
C ALA A 92 3.11 -7.55 -3.91
N GLY A 93 2.31 -6.57 -4.29
CA GLY A 93 1.30 -6.04 -3.40
C GLY A 93 0.30 -5.14 -4.07
N HIS A 94 -0.51 -4.52 -3.24
CA HIS A 94 -1.49 -3.54 -3.66
C HIS A 94 -1.24 -2.24 -2.90
N LEU A 95 -1.06 -1.16 -3.64
CA LEU A 95 -1.07 0.19 -3.14
C LEU A 95 -2.51 0.70 -3.19
N TYR A 96 -2.95 1.20 -2.06
CA TYR A 96 -4.29 1.70 -1.84
C TYR A 96 -4.15 3.21 -1.58
N GLY A 97 -4.86 4.05 -2.32
CA GLY A 97 -4.92 5.50 -2.03
C GLY A 97 -6.12 6.20 -2.69
N HIS A 98 -6.04 7.53 -2.80
CA HIS A 98 -7.06 8.33 -3.50
C HIS A 98 -7.23 7.92 -4.99
N PHE A 99 -6.19 7.32 -5.57
CA PHE A 99 -6.21 6.75 -6.92
C PHE A 99 -6.91 5.38 -7.00
N GLY A 100 -7.43 4.85 -5.88
CA GLY A 100 -8.01 3.52 -5.79
C GLY A 100 -6.97 2.46 -5.45
N GLU A 101 -7.17 1.26 -6.00
CA GLU A 101 -6.27 0.12 -5.86
C GLU A 101 -5.33 0.04 -7.07
N LEU A 102 -4.03 0.00 -6.81
CA LEU A 102 -2.98 -0.17 -7.81
C LEU A 102 -2.14 -1.38 -7.42
N GLU A 103 -2.04 -2.37 -8.32
CA GLU A 103 -1.11 -3.48 -8.15
C GLU A 103 0.32 -2.95 -8.30
N VAL A 104 1.18 -3.28 -7.35
CA VAL A 104 2.58 -2.86 -7.31
C VAL A 104 3.49 -4.08 -7.22
N GLU A 105 4.44 -4.16 -8.14
CA GLU A 105 5.59 -5.03 -7.99
C GLU A 105 6.70 -4.19 -7.34
N VAL A 106 7.08 -4.55 -6.13
CA VAL A 106 8.16 -3.86 -5.40
C VAL A 106 9.47 -4.42 -5.94
N GLY A 107 9.94 -3.78 -7.01
CA GLY A 107 11.25 -4.04 -7.61
C GLY A 107 12.39 -3.55 -6.73
N ASP A 108 13.62 -3.93 -7.08
CA ASP A 108 14.81 -3.43 -6.40
C ASP A 108 14.92 -1.89 -6.59
N PRO A 109 14.91 -1.08 -5.52
CA PRO A 109 15.02 0.38 -5.63
C PRO A 109 16.31 0.82 -6.33
N ARG A 110 17.35 -0.03 -6.35
CA ARG A 110 18.63 0.25 -7.00
C ARG A 110 18.56 0.19 -8.53
N VAL A 111 17.55 -0.46 -9.11
CA VAL A 111 17.38 -0.56 -10.58
C VAL A 111 16.55 0.60 -11.12
N ALA A 112 15.64 1.17 -10.32
CA ALA A 112 14.78 2.29 -10.73
C ALA A 112 15.51 3.64 -10.90
N SER A 113 16.75 3.75 -10.42
CA SER A 113 17.57 4.98 -10.55
C SER A 113 18.48 5.00 -11.79
N GLY A 114 18.29 4.06 -12.73
CA GLY A 114 19.21 3.79 -13.84
C GLY A 114 18.70 4.12 -15.25
N GLU A 115 17.58 4.82 -15.43
CA GLU A 115 17.14 5.29 -16.75
C GLU A 115 16.65 6.75 -16.68
N SER A 116 17.51 7.66 -17.15
CA SER A 116 17.17 8.96 -17.75
C SER A 116 18.14 9.26 -18.86
#